data_AF-A0A1Y6CFJ4-F1
#
_entry.id   AF-A0A1Y6CFJ4-F1
#
_cell.length_a   1.000
_cell.length_b   1.000
_cell.length_c   1.000
_cell.angle_alpha   90.00
_cell.angle_beta   90.00
_cell.angle_gamma   90.00
#
_symmetry.space_group_name_H-M   'P 1'
#
loop_
_entity.id
_entity.type
_entity.pdbx_description
1 polymer ?
#
loop_
_entity_poly.entity_id
_entity_poly.type
_entity_poly.pdbx_seq_one_letter_code
_entity_poly.pdbx_strand_id
1 'polypeptide(L)' 'MNKTECGHMGDGGQCICPKCDLRLAHKNGIPCQQEKCPQCGAKMLRKDSRHHQLLMQKRATLRD' A
#
# COMPACT_ATOMS: atom_id res chain seq x y z
N MET A 1 -13.59 26.69 6.99
CA MET A 1 -12.98 26.10 5.78
C MET A 1 -11.49 26.47 5.77
N ASN A 2 -10.59 25.57 6.18
CA ASN A 2 -9.14 25.82 6.11
C ASN A 2 -8.55 24.84 5.09
N LYS A 3 -8.43 25.29 3.83
CA LYS A 3 -7.73 24.59 2.74
C LYS A 3 -6.31 25.16 2.63
N THR A 4 -5.46 24.65 3.49
CA THR A 4 -3.99 24.73 3.42
C THR A 4 -3.65 23.31 3.84
N GLU A 5 -3.20 22.40 2.97
CA GLU A 5 -1.79 22.26 2.57
C GLU A 5 -1.70 21.64 1.15
N CYS A 6 -1.07 22.38 0.24
CA CYS A 6 -0.58 21.86 -1.03
C CYS A 6 0.80 21.25 -0.76
N GLY A 7 0.96 19.95 -1.01
CA GLY A 7 2.23 19.26 -0.82
C GLY A 7 2.14 17.92 -0.12
N HIS A 8 1.10 17.11 -0.38
CA HIS A 8 1.31 15.66 -0.28
C HIS A 8 2.34 15.30 -1.36
N MET A 9 3.63 15.42 -1.01
CA MET A 9 4.67 14.60 -1.62
C MET A 9 4.22 13.18 -1.34
N GLY A 10 3.41 12.61 -2.26
CA GLY A 10 2.81 11.31 -2.09
C GLY A 10 3.90 10.35 -1.66
N ASP A 11 3.77 9.81 -0.44
CA ASP A 11 4.70 8.89 0.22
C ASP A 11 5.32 8.02 -0.87
N GLY A 12 6.61 8.24 -1.14
CA GLY A 12 7.31 7.62 -2.26
C GLY A 12 6.88 6.16 -2.32
N GLY A 13 6.25 5.75 -3.43
CA GLY A 13 5.37 4.58 -3.43
C GLY A 13 6.03 3.41 -2.70
N GLN A 14 5.39 2.84 -1.70
CA GLN A 14 5.89 1.64 -1.04
C GLN A 14 5.05 0.45 -1.52
N CYS A 15 5.66 -0.70 -1.66
CA CYS A 15 4.95 -1.95 -1.90
C CYS A 15 4.78 -2.67 -0.55
N ILE A 16 3.56 -3.01 -0.17
CA ILE A 16 3.22 -3.76 1.04
C ILE A 16 2.70 -5.16 0.70
N CYS A 17 3.14 -6.16 1.45
CA CYS A 17 2.63 -7.52 1.42
C CYS A 17 1.30 -7.61 2.19
N PRO A 18 0.15 -7.91 1.57
CA PRO A 18 -1.12 -8.03 2.30
C PRO A 18 -1.19 -9.24 3.25
N LYS A 19 -0.34 -10.26 3.04
CA LYS A 19 -0.28 -11.47 3.87
C LYS A 19 0.63 -11.35 5.10
N CYS A 20 1.71 -10.59 4.96
CA CYS A 20 2.86 -10.64 5.85
C CYS A 20 3.36 -9.27 6.28
N ASP A 21 2.68 -8.20 5.82
CA ASP A 21 2.95 -6.79 6.16
C ASP A 21 4.36 -6.30 5.83
N LEU A 22 5.13 -7.06 5.04
CA LEU A 22 6.44 -6.65 4.53
C LEU A 22 6.31 -5.38 3.68
N ARG A 23 7.10 -4.36 4.01
CA ARG A 23 7.17 -3.08 3.29
C ARG A 23 8.49 -3.01 2.51
N LEU A 24 8.39 -2.81 1.20
CA LEU A 24 9.53 -2.63 0.30
C LEU A 24 9.38 -1.32 -0.46
N ALA A 25 10.50 -0.71 -0.83
CA ALA A 25 10.50 0.45 -1.71
C ALA A 25 9.96 0.04 -3.09
N HIS A 26 9.03 0.82 -3.66
CA HIS A 26 8.57 0.57 -5.03
C HIS A 26 9.71 0.83 -6.01
N LYS A 27 9.89 -0.12 -6.93
CA LYS A 27 10.83 0.03 -8.03
C LYS A 27 10.13 0.77 -9.18
N ASN A 28 10.73 1.87 -9.63
CA ASN A 28 10.24 2.61 -10.79
C ASN A 28 10.24 1.70 -12.03
N GLY A 29 9.15 1.74 -12.80
CA GLY A 29 8.97 0.90 -13.98
C GLY A 29 8.46 -0.52 -13.71
N ILE A 30 8.42 -0.97 -12.45
CA ILE A 30 7.90 -2.30 -12.08
C ILE A 30 6.69 -2.13 -11.15
N PRO A 31 5.45 -2.42 -11.60
CA PRO A 31 4.28 -2.42 -10.74
C PRO A 31 4.48 -3.31 -9.50
N CYS A 32 4.06 -2.88 -8.32
CA CYS A 32 4.15 -3.70 -7.09
C CYS A 32 3.55 -5.11 -7.27
N GLN A 33 2.52 -5.25 -8.10
CA GLN A 33 1.85 -6.53 -8.34
C GLN A 33 2.70 -7.53 -9.14
N GLN A 34 3.74 -7.08 -9.85
CA GLN A 34 4.70 -7.93 -10.54
C GLN A 34 5.82 -8.40 -9.59
N GLU A 35 6.15 -7.62 -8.57
CA GLU A 35 7.08 -8.04 -7.51
C GLU A 35 6.42 -9.10 -6.61
N LYS A 36 7.18 -10.14 -6.28
CA LYS A 36 6.79 -11.17 -5.32
C LYS A 36 7.48 -10.90 -3.99
N CYS A 37 6.74 -11.07 -2.91
CA CYS A 37 7.29 -10.94 -1.56
C CYS A 37 8.33 -12.05 -1.29
N PRO A 38 9.56 -11.71 -0.87
CA PRO A 38 10.59 -12.71 -0.54
C PRO A 38 10.25 -13.56 0.70
N GLN A 39 9.33 -13.10 1.55
CA GLN A 39 8.97 -13.79 2.80
C GLN A 39 7.81 -14.80 2.63
N CYS A 40 6.90 -14.58 1.69
CA CYS A 40 5.70 -15.43 1.53
C CYS A 40 5.33 -15.77 0.08
N GLY A 41 6.01 -15.19 -0.91
CA GLY A 41 5.74 -15.39 -2.34
C GLY A 41 4.48 -14.69 -2.88
N ALA A 42 3.74 -13.95 -2.06
CA ALA A 42 2.54 -13.23 -2.50
C ALA A 42 2.88 -12.00 -3.38
N LYS A 43 1.94 -11.62 -4.26
CA LYS A 43 2.04 -10.38 -5.04
C LYS A 43 1.99 -9.17 -4.09
N MET A 44 2.85 -8.18 -4.33
CA MET A 44 2.84 -6.98 -3.50
C MET A 44 1.76 -5.99 -3.95
N LEU A 45 1.33 -5.15 -3.01
CA LEU A 45 0.32 -4.11 -3.22
C LEU A 45 0.94 -2.73 -3.02
N ARG A 46 0.57 -1.74 -3.82
CA ARG A 46 1.03 -0.36 -3.59
C ARG A 46 0.35 0.23 -2.35
N LYS A 47 1.15 0.57 -1.35
CA LYS A 47 0.76 1.41 -0.21
C LYS A 47 0.24 2.73 -0.77
N ASP A 48 -0.89 3.19 -0.24
CA ASP A 48 -1.60 4.40 -0.67
C ASP A 48 -2.48 4.30 -1.93
N SER A 49 -2.64 3.12 -2.54
CA SER A 49 -3.71 2.95 -3.53
C SER A 49 -5.10 2.96 -2.84
N ARG A 50 -6.16 3.40 -3.54
CA ARG A 50 -7.56 3.27 -3.09
C ARG A 50 -7.90 1.86 -2.57
N HIS A 51 -7.29 0.82 -3.14
CA HIS A 51 -7.42 -0.55 -2.67
C HIS A 51 -6.80 -0.83 -1.29
N HIS A 52 -5.73 -0.12 -0.90
CA HIS A 52 -5.14 -0.19 0.43
C HIS A 52 -6.06 0.41 1.49
N GLN A 53 -6.71 1.55 1.17
CA GLN A 53 -7.73 2.14 2.05
C GLN A 53 -8.91 1.18 2.25
N LEU A 54 -9.39 0.52 1.19
CA LEU A 54 -10.45 -0.48 1.29
C LEU A 54 -10.07 -1.69 2.17
N LEU A 55 -8.81 -2.14 2.11
CA LEU A 55 -8.32 -3.21 2.99
C LEU A 55 -8.34 -2.79 4.46
N MET A 56 -7.91 -1.57 4.76
CA MET A 56 -7.92 -1.05 6.13
C MET A 56 -9.34 -0.82 6.65
N GLN A 57 -10.21 -0.28 5.81
CA GLN A 57 -11.63 -0.12 6.12
C GLN A 57 -12.29 -1.47 6.41
N LYS A 58 -12.06 -2.48 5.56
CA LYS A 58 -12.61 -3.82 5.78
C LYS A 58 -12.08 -4.49 7.06
N ARG A 59 -10.79 -4.31 7.38
CA ARG A 59 -10.20 -4.79 8.65
C ARG A 59 -10.82 -4.09 9.87
N ALA A 60 -11.28 -2.84 9.73
CA ALA A 60 -11.97 -2.12 10.80
C ALA A 60 -13.42 -2.59 11.00
N THR A 61 -14.14 -2.89 9.91
CA THR A 61 -15.57 -3.26 9.96
C THR A 61 -15.84 -4.73 10.30
N LEU A 62 -14.83 -5.61 10.21
CA LEU A 62 -14.98 -7.05 10.53
C LEU A 62 -14.80 -7.36 12.04
N ARG A 63 -14.83 -6.35 12.92
CA ARG A 63 -14.75 -6.49 14.39
C ARG A 63 -16.09 -6.17 15.06
N ASP A 64 -17.19 -6.61 14.47
CA ASP A 64 -18.54 -6.59 15.05
C ASP A 64 -19.09 -8.02 15.09
#